data_AF-A0A444XH76-F1
#
_entry.id   AF-A0A444XH76-F1
#
_cell.length_a   1.000
_cell.length_b   1.000
_cell.length_c   1.000
_cell.angle_alpha   90.00
_cell.angle_beta   90.00
_cell.angle_gamma   90.00
#
_symmetry.space_group_name_H-M   'P 1'
#
loop_
_entity.id
_entity.type
_entity.pdbx_description
1 polymer ?
#
loop_
_entity_poly.entity_id
_entity_poly.type
_entity_poly.pdbx_seq_one_letter_code
_entity_poly.pdbx_strand_id
1 'polypeptide(L)'
;MISKVVLPHSHPCCPNQVEMIKQHTQLSMSVRRTIENNDEAGIKPSKTYQSFVTVAGSHCKLSFIKKDVRNYITKKVCNISELENAKEFGRSRAACEYFGDVISFDTTYNTNRYDLVFGSFVGVNHHGQSTLLGCALMKNEDIQSFKWLFECWLRCMRGNAPKGILTINAH
;
A
#
# COMPACT_ATOMS: atom_id res chain seq x y z
N MET A 1 30.46 -3.06 -52.44
CA MET A 1 31.27 -2.44 -51.37
C MET A 1 30.97 -0.96 -51.36
N ILE A 2 30.18 -0.49 -50.39
CA ILE A 2 29.99 0.95 -50.15
C ILE A 2 30.98 1.31 -49.05
N SER A 3 32.02 2.07 -49.40
CA SER A 3 32.91 2.70 -48.43
C SER A 3 32.33 4.08 -48.10
N LYS A 4 32.30 4.41 -46.81
CA LYS A 4 31.81 5.66 -46.20
C LYS A 4 30.29 5.79 -46.03
N VAL A 5 29.87 5.71 -44.77
CA VAL A 5 28.64 6.34 -44.25
C VAL A 5 29.09 7.53 -43.41
N VAL A 6 28.70 8.74 -43.84
CA VAL A 6 28.82 9.96 -43.04
C VAL A 6 27.41 10.30 -42.57
N LEU A 7 27.16 10.19 -41.28
CA LEU A 7 25.94 10.70 -40.63
C LEU A 7 26.32 11.99 -39.90
N PRO A 8 26.07 13.19 -40.45
CA PRO A 8 26.22 14.42 -39.68
C PRO A 8 25.02 14.53 -38.75
N HIS A 9 25.16 14.02 -37.52
CA HIS A 9 24.35 14.46 -36.39
C HIS A 9 24.73 15.91 -36.04
N SER A 10 23.82 16.85 -36.32
CA SER A 10 23.99 18.30 -36.08
C SER A 10 23.56 18.75 -34.69
N HIS A 11 23.51 17.86 -33.70
CA HIS A 11 23.25 18.28 -32.33
C HIS A 11 24.03 17.40 -31.34
N PRO A 12 24.72 17.97 -30.34
CA PRO A 12 25.25 17.19 -29.22
C PRO A 12 24.10 16.39 -28.60
N CYS A 13 24.28 15.08 -28.51
CA CYS A 13 23.34 14.17 -27.85
C CYS A 13 23.03 14.70 -26.44
N CYS A 14 21.84 15.24 -26.24
CA CYS A 14 21.34 15.57 -24.91
C CYS A 14 21.12 14.24 -24.17
N PRO A 15 21.76 14.00 -23.01
CA PRO A 15 21.68 12.72 -22.29
C PRO A 15 20.34 12.50 -21.57
N ASN A 16 19.26 13.13 -22.02
CA ASN A 16 17.95 13.09 -21.36
C ASN A 16 17.10 11.86 -21.77
N GLN A 17 17.69 10.89 -22.45
CA GLN A 17 17.05 9.61 -22.78
C GLN A 17 17.88 8.39 -22.37
N VAL A 18 18.67 8.52 -21.29
CA VAL A 18 19.13 7.30 -20.60
C VAL A 18 17.96 6.80 -19.77
N GLU A 19 17.18 5.95 -20.42
CA GLU A 19 16.38 4.87 -19.85
C GLU A 19 16.82 4.58 -18.41
N MET A 20 16.08 5.16 -17.45
CA MET A 20 16.39 5.05 -16.04
C MET A 20 16.23 3.60 -15.63
N ILE A 21 17.35 2.87 -15.66
CA ILE A 21 17.48 1.50 -15.22
C ILE A 21 16.81 1.40 -13.84
N LYS A 22 15.80 0.54 -13.76
CA LYS A 22 14.90 0.28 -12.60
C LYS A 22 15.62 -0.03 -11.27
N GLN A 23 16.94 -0.05 -11.25
CA GLN A 23 17.79 -0.37 -10.11
C GLN A 23 18.12 0.85 -9.22
N HIS A 24 17.93 2.10 -9.69
CA HIS A 24 18.22 3.32 -8.90
C HIS A 24 17.03 3.98 -8.19
N THR A 25 15.84 3.36 -8.16
CA THR A 25 14.64 3.85 -7.44
C THR A 25 14.67 3.68 -5.91
N GLN A 26 15.85 3.60 -5.29
CA GLN A 26 15.97 3.49 -3.84
C GLN A 26 16.35 4.85 -3.25
N LEU A 27 15.37 5.53 -2.67
CA LEU A 27 15.60 6.69 -1.80
C LEU A 27 16.69 6.33 -0.79
N SER A 28 17.67 7.21 -0.61
CA SER A 28 18.73 7.01 0.40
C SER A 28 18.13 6.95 1.80
N MET A 29 18.84 6.33 2.74
CA MET A 29 18.37 6.19 4.12
C MET A 29 18.07 7.54 4.80
N SER A 30 18.87 8.57 4.52
CA SER A 30 18.63 9.92 5.03
C SER A 30 17.32 10.50 4.48
N VAL A 31 17.06 10.34 3.18
CA VAL A 31 15.82 10.80 2.54
C VAL A 31 14.61 10.04 3.09
N ARG A 32 14.71 8.71 3.26
CA ARG A 32 13.64 7.89 3.86
C ARG A 32 13.26 8.38 5.26
N ARG A 33 14.24 8.58 6.13
CA ARG A 33 14.01 9.06 7.51
C ARG A 33 13.29 10.41 7.52
N THR A 34 13.69 11.34 6.67
CA THR A 34 13.00 12.63 6.57
C THR A 34 11.57 12.49 6.04
N ILE A 35 11.33 11.61 5.07
CA ILE A 35 9.97 11.33 4.59
C ILE A 35 9.10 10.75 5.71
N GLU A 36 9.65 9.82 6.50
CA GLU A 36 8.95 9.19 7.62
C GLU A 36 8.58 10.18 8.71
N ASN A 37 9.54 11.00 9.16
CA ASN A 37 9.28 12.03 10.16
C ASN A 37 8.19 13.00 9.70
N ASN A 38 8.21 13.37 8.41
CA ASN A 38 7.22 14.26 7.82
C ASN A 38 5.85 13.57 7.71
N ASP A 39 5.80 12.29 7.34
CA ASP A 39 4.56 11.51 7.30
C ASP A 39 3.94 11.34 8.69
N GLU A 40 4.76 11.05 9.70
CA GLU A 40 4.34 10.99 11.11
C GLU A 40 3.80 12.33 11.58
N ALA A 41 4.43 13.44 11.19
CA ALA A 41 3.94 14.80 11.44
C ALA A 41 2.72 15.19 10.57
N GLY A 42 2.21 14.31 9.70
CA GLY A 42 1.04 14.58 8.85
C GLY A 42 1.30 15.53 7.68
N ILE A 43 2.57 15.78 7.34
CA ILE A 43 2.96 16.63 6.22
C ILE A 43 2.68 15.91 4.92
N LYS A 44 1.90 16.56 4.05
CA LYS A 44 1.53 15.99 2.75
C LYS A 44 2.78 15.64 1.92
N PRO A 45 2.78 14.52 1.18
CA PRO A 45 3.92 14.09 0.35
C PRO A 45 4.40 15.16 -0.63
N SER A 46 3.50 16.01 -1.14
CA SER A 46 3.83 17.13 -2.02
C SER A 46 4.70 18.19 -1.34
N LYS A 47 4.42 18.51 -0.07
CA LYS A 47 5.20 19.47 0.72
C LYS A 47 6.53 18.87 1.15
N THR A 48 6.54 17.59 1.52
CA THR A 48 7.77 16.83 1.77
C THR A 48 8.72 16.88 0.57
N TYR A 49 8.23 16.57 -0.63
CA TYR A 49 9.04 16.68 -1.85
C TYR A 49 9.55 18.11 -2.10
N GLN A 50 8.69 19.12 -1.92
CA GLN A 50 9.09 20.51 -2.12
C GLN A 50 10.20 20.96 -1.15
N SER A 51 10.18 20.47 0.10
CA SER A 51 11.24 20.74 1.07
C SER A 51 12.61 20.28 0.55
N PHE A 52 12.70 19.08 -0.03
CA PHE A 52 13.94 18.60 -0.64
C PHE A 52 14.39 19.45 -1.82
N VAL A 53 13.44 19.91 -2.65
CA VAL A 53 13.75 20.81 -3.78
C VAL A 53 14.32 22.13 -3.29
N THR A 54 13.76 22.70 -2.22
CA THR A 54 14.26 23.93 -1.60
C THR A 54 15.70 23.77 -1.11
N VAL A 55 16.03 22.63 -0.47
CA VAL A 55 17.39 22.34 0.01
C VAL A 55 18.37 22.11 -1.16
N ALA A 56 17.96 21.40 -2.21
CA ALA A 56 18.81 21.16 -3.38
C ALA A 56 18.97 22.39 -4.29
N GLY A 57 18.02 23.33 -4.21
CA GLY A 57 17.95 24.55 -5.02
C GLY A 57 17.31 24.36 -6.41
N SER A 58 17.04 23.13 -6.85
CA SER A 58 16.25 22.86 -8.06
C SER A 58 15.76 21.41 -8.13
N HIS A 59 14.75 21.16 -8.97
CA HIS A 59 14.21 19.82 -9.19
C HIS A 59 15.21 18.87 -9.86
N CYS A 60 16.00 19.37 -10.82
CA CYS A 60 16.95 18.55 -11.60
C CYS A 60 18.16 18.06 -10.79
N LYS A 61 18.38 18.63 -9.59
CA LYS A 61 19.44 18.19 -8.66
C LYS A 61 19.04 17.03 -7.78
N LEU A 62 17.75 16.67 -7.72
CA LEU A 62 17.28 15.51 -6.97
C LEU A 62 17.40 14.24 -7.81
N SER A 63 17.85 13.16 -7.18
CA SER A 63 17.91 11.82 -7.79
C SER A 63 16.56 11.09 -7.84
N PHE A 64 15.48 11.73 -7.36
CA PHE A 64 14.14 11.16 -7.26
C PHE A 64 13.07 12.20 -7.55
N ILE A 65 11.87 11.72 -7.88
CA ILE A 65 10.72 12.56 -8.23
C ILE A 65 9.64 12.52 -7.15
N LYS A 66 8.69 13.45 -7.23
CA LYS A 66 7.52 13.52 -6.33
C LYS A 66 6.78 12.17 -6.22
N LYS A 67 6.73 11.41 -7.31
CA LYS A 67 6.10 10.08 -7.35
C LYS A 67 6.82 9.08 -6.44
N ASP A 68 8.13 9.17 -6.26
CA ASP A 68 8.90 8.25 -5.42
C ASP A 68 8.59 8.44 -3.94
N VAL A 69 8.42 9.68 -3.48
CA VAL A 69 7.96 10.00 -2.11
C VAL A 69 6.58 9.40 -1.85
N ARG A 70 5.64 9.58 -2.79
CA ARG A 70 4.30 8.99 -2.69
C ARG A 70 4.37 7.47 -2.64
N ASN A 71 5.08 6.86 -3.60
CA ASN A 71 5.22 5.41 -3.69
C ASN A 71 5.85 4.81 -2.43
N TYR A 72 6.83 5.51 -1.84
CA TYR A 72 7.47 5.08 -0.60
C TYR A 72 6.48 5.04 0.56
N ILE A 73 5.73 6.13 0.78
CA ILE A 73 4.71 6.21 1.83
C ILE A 73 3.64 5.14 1.60
N THR A 74 3.08 5.05 0.39
CA THR A 74 2.06 4.03 0.08
C THR A 74 2.58 2.62 0.33
N LYS A 75 3.80 2.28 -0.12
CA LYS A 75 4.40 0.95 0.15
C LYS A 75 4.60 0.70 1.65
N LYS A 76 5.09 1.69 2.39
CA LYS A 76 5.27 1.59 3.85
C LYS A 76 3.92 1.30 4.52
N VAL A 77 2.89 2.08 4.20
CA VAL A 77 1.56 1.93 4.79
C VAL A 77 0.94 0.58 4.40
N CYS A 78 1.02 0.15 3.13
CA CYS A 78 0.55 -1.16 2.71
C CYS A 78 1.25 -2.30 3.46
N ASN A 79 2.59 -2.26 3.58
CA ASN A 79 3.33 -3.27 4.34
C ASN A 79 2.96 -3.28 5.83
N ILE A 80 2.77 -2.10 6.43
CA ILE A 80 2.31 -1.99 7.83
C ILE A 80 0.90 -2.58 7.96
N SER A 81 0.00 -2.26 7.03
CA SER A 81 -1.33 -2.85 7.06
C SER A 81 -1.29 -4.35 6.89
N GLU A 82 -0.53 -4.89 5.95
CA GLU A 82 -0.39 -6.34 5.77
C GLU A 82 0.10 -7.02 7.06
N LEU A 83 1.06 -6.41 7.77
CA LEU A 83 1.57 -6.91 9.04
C LEU A 83 0.52 -6.85 10.16
N GLU A 84 -0.18 -5.72 10.31
CA GLU A 84 -1.23 -5.59 11.32
C GLU A 84 -2.40 -6.52 11.02
N ASN A 85 -2.80 -6.67 9.75
CA ASN A 85 -3.82 -7.63 9.33
C ASN A 85 -3.41 -9.06 9.73
N ALA A 86 -2.19 -9.48 9.38
CA ALA A 86 -1.66 -10.81 9.72
C ALA A 86 -1.64 -11.06 11.24
N LYS A 87 -1.30 -10.03 12.02
CA LYS A 87 -1.30 -10.08 13.48
C LYS A 87 -2.70 -10.13 14.08
N GLU A 88 -3.63 -9.33 13.57
CA GLU A 88 -5.01 -9.27 14.06
C GLU A 88 -5.77 -10.57 13.74
N PHE A 89 -5.67 -11.06 12.51
CA PHE A 89 -6.19 -12.39 12.15
C PHE A 89 -5.54 -13.50 12.99
N GLY A 90 -4.24 -13.40 13.26
CA GLY A 90 -3.53 -14.35 14.10
C GLY A 90 -4.03 -14.38 15.56
N ARG A 91 -4.39 -13.23 16.12
CA ARG A 91 -4.94 -13.10 17.48
C ARG A 91 -6.38 -13.60 17.57
N SER A 92 -7.18 -13.36 16.53
CA SER A 92 -8.61 -13.65 16.56
C SER A 92 -8.97 -15.09 16.18
N ARG A 93 -7.98 -15.95 15.95
CA ARG A 93 -8.19 -17.37 15.62
C ARG A 93 -9.08 -18.09 16.65
N ALA A 94 -8.84 -17.86 17.93
CA ALA A 94 -9.64 -18.50 18.99
C ALA A 94 -11.11 -18.06 18.92
N ALA A 95 -11.38 -16.77 18.70
CA ALA A 95 -12.76 -16.29 18.54
C ALA A 95 -13.42 -16.86 17.27
N CYS A 96 -12.67 -16.98 16.18
CA CYS A 96 -13.19 -17.56 14.94
C CYS A 96 -13.49 -19.07 15.07
N GLU A 97 -12.76 -19.82 15.89
CA GLU A 97 -13.04 -21.25 16.14
C GLU A 97 -14.42 -21.46 16.80
N TYR A 98 -14.86 -20.54 17.67
CA TYR A 98 -16.16 -20.62 18.35
C TYR A 98 -17.28 -19.86 17.61
N PHE A 99 -16.95 -18.77 16.91
CA PHE A 99 -17.91 -17.78 16.40
C PHE A 99 -17.82 -17.53 14.90
N GLY A 100 -16.95 -18.25 14.18
CA GLY A 100 -16.66 -18.02 12.76
C GLY A 100 -17.56 -18.79 11.77
N ASP A 101 -18.59 -19.48 12.24
CA ASP A 101 -19.51 -20.23 11.36
C ASP A 101 -20.22 -19.31 10.36
N VAL A 102 -20.68 -18.15 10.82
CA VAL A 102 -21.25 -17.09 9.99
C VAL A 102 -20.57 -15.79 10.35
N ILE A 103 -20.04 -15.10 9.34
CA ILE A 103 -19.35 -13.83 9.51
C ILE A 103 -19.99 -12.74 8.65
N SER A 104 -20.00 -11.50 9.14
CA SER A 104 -20.22 -10.30 8.34
C SER A 104 -18.89 -9.78 7.81
N PHE A 105 -18.85 -9.43 6.54
CA PHE A 105 -17.72 -8.77 5.91
C PHE A 105 -18.18 -7.49 5.23
N ASP A 106 -17.61 -6.37 5.68
CA ASP A 106 -18.01 -5.04 5.26
C ASP A 106 -16.79 -4.21 4.95
N THR A 107 -16.82 -3.46 3.85
CA THR A 107 -15.85 -2.40 3.59
C THR A 107 -16.45 -1.05 3.95
N THR A 108 -15.64 -0.21 4.57
CA THR A 108 -16.01 1.19 4.82
C THR A 108 -15.08 2.08 4.02
N TYR A 109 -15.68 3.00 3.28
CA TYR A 109 -14.98 4.06 2.55
C TYR A 109 -14.62 5.21 3.49
N ASN A 110 -14.04 4.91 4.65
CA ASN A 110 -13.51 5.94 5.52
C ASN A 110 -12.10 6.24 5.02
N THR A 111 -11.98 7.24 4.14
CA THR A 111 -10.72 7.68 3.54
C THR A 111 -9.76 8.10 4.63
N ASN A 112 -8.96 7.14 5.12
CA ASN A 112 -7.80 7.47 5.93
C ASN A 112 -6.89 8.40 5.11
N ARG A 113 -5.91 9.06 5.74
CA ARG A 113 -5.02 10.03 5.06
C ARG A 113 -4.23 9.47 3.86
N TYR A 114 -4.37 8.17 3.60
CA TYR A 114 -3.71 7.40 2.55
C TYR A 114 -4.70 6.83 1.51
N ASP A 115 -5.98 7.16 1.58
CA ASP A 115 -7.04 6.68 0.68
C ASP A 115 -7.14 5.15 0.61
N LEU A 116 -6.89 4.44 1.71
CA LEU A 116 -7.05 2.99 1.79
C LEU A 116 -8.46 2.60 2.21
N VAL A 117 -8.90 1.46 1.71
CA VAL A 117 -10.17 0.79 2.02
C VAL A 117 -10.00 -0.04 3.28
N PHE A 118 -10.91 0.11 4.25
CA PHE A 118 -10.92 -0.72 5.45
C PHE A 118 -12.00 -1.80 5.34
N GLY A 119 -11.59 -3.07 5.33
CA GLY A 119 -12.47 -4.24 5.39
C GLY A 119 -12.43 -4.89 6.78
N SER A 120 -13.60 -5.19 7.36
CA SER A 120 -13.70 -5.87 8.66
C SER A 120 -14.44 -7.18 8.56
N PHE A 121 -13.95 -8.18 9.28
CA PHE A 121 -14.57 -9.48 9.50
C PHE A 121 -15.16 -9.50 10.90
N VAL A 122 -16.47 -9.62 11.02
CA VAL A 122 -17.20 -9.54 12.28
C VAL A 122 -18.05 -10.79 12.47
N GLY A 123 -17.89 -11.49 13.59
CA GLY A 123 -18.73 -12.60 14.00
C GLY A 123 -19.69 -12.18 15.12
N VAL A 124 -20.49 -13.14 15.59
CA VAL A 124 -21.41 -12.94 16.72
C VAL A 124 -21.11 -13.97 17.79
N ASN A 125 -20.90 -13.52 19.04
CA ASN A 125 -20.64 -14.41 20.16
C ASN A 125 -21.93 -15.04 20.72
N HIS A 126 -21.81 -15.92 21.72
CA HIS A 126 -22.97 -16.58 22.36
C HIS A 126 -23.98 -15.62 23.01
N HIS A 127 -23.59 -14.37 23.27
CA HIS A 127 -24.46 -13.34 23.83
C HIS A 127 -25.12 -12.48 22.74
N GLY A 128 -24.94 -12.81 21.46
CA GLY A 128 -25.47 -12.01 20.36
C GLY A 128 -24.67 -10.73 20.08
N GLN A 129 -23.47 -10.58 20.65
CA GLN A 129 -22.65 -9.39 20.49
C GLN A 129 -21.68 -9.53 19.31
N SER A 130 -21.55 -8.45 18.54
CA SER A 130 -20.56 -8.36 17.47
C SER A 130 -19.14 -8.48 18.02
N THR A 131 -18.34 -9.37 17.42
CA THR A 131 -16.94 -9.60 17.77
C THR A 131 -16.08 -9.40 16.54
N LEU A 132 -15.09 -8.52 16.62
CA LEU A 132 -14.14 -8.32 15.53
C LEU A 132 -13.25 -9.57 15.41
N LEU A 133 -13.45 -10.31 14.32
CA LEU A 133 -12.67 -11.50 14.00
C LEU A 133 -11.43 -11.16 13.15
N GLY A 134 -11.38 -9.96 12.59
CA GLY A 134 -10.17 -9.36 12.07
C GLY A 134 -10.47 -8.24 11.09
N CYS A 135 -9.44 -7.61 10.56
CA CYS A 135 -9.59 -6.51 9.63
C CYS A 135 -8.43 -6.42 8.65
N ALA A 136 -8.66 -5.66 7.59
CA ALA A 136 -7.64 -5.34 6.61
C ALA A 136 -7.76 -3.95 6.03
N LEU A 137 -6.61 -3.30 5.82
CA LEU A 137 -6.53 -2.19 4.88
C LEU A 137 -6.09 -2.71 3.50
N MET A 138 -6.79 -2.26 2.47
CA MET A 138 -6.54 -2.56 1.07
C MET A 138 -6.39 -1.27 0.27
N LYS A 139 -5.68 -1.33 -0.85
CA LYS A 139 -5.47 -0.16 -1.70
C LYS A 139 -6.73 0.27 -2.44
N ASN A 140 -7.61 -0.67 -2.76
CA ASN A 140 -8.77 -0.49 -3.62
C ASN A 140 -9.75 -1.65 -3.48
N GLU A 141 -11.02 -1.39 -3.79
CA GLU A 141 -12.10 -2.38 -3.85
C GLU A 141 -12.12 -3.08 -5.21
N ASP A 142 -11.07 -3.84 -5.52
CA ASP A 142 -11.05 -4.70 -6.70
C ASP A 142 -11.03 -6.18 -6.33
N ILE A 143 -11.43 -7.01 -7.31
CA ILE A 143 -11.57 -8.46 -7.12
C ILE A 143 -10.25 -9.10 -6.67
N GLN A 144 -9.09 -8.62 -7.15
CA GLN A 144 -7.80 -9.18 -6.77
C GLN A 144 -7.44 -8.83 -5.32
N SER A 145 -7.71 -7.60 -4.90
CA SER A 145 -7.54 -7.16 -3.51
C SER A 145 -8.41 -7.99 -2.55
N PHE A 146 -9.68 -8.23 -2.90
CA PHE A 146 -10.55 -9.09 -2.10
C PHE A 146 -10.09 -10.55 -2.09
N LYS A 147 -9.71 -11.12 -3.24
CA LYS A 147 -9.17 -12.50 -3.29
C LYS A 147 -7.96 -12.66 -2.37
N TRP A 148 -7.00 -11.75 -2.46
CA TRP A 148 -5.83 -11.75 -1.59
C TRP A 148 -6.23 -11.67 -0.11
N LEU A 149 -7.19 -10.79 0.22
CA LEU A 149 -7.68 -10.65 1.59
C LEU A 149 -8.29 -11.94 2.14
N PHE A 150 -9.22 -12.56 1.39
CA PHE A 150 -9.85 -13.81 1.81
C PHE A 150 -8.86 -14.98 1.87
N GLU A 151 -7.85 -15.01 1.00
CA GLU A 151 -6.76 -15.99 1.11
C GLU A 151 -5.92 -15.80 2.38
N CYS A 152 -5.55 -14.56 2.71
CA CYS A 152 -4.85 -14.24 3.95
C CYS A 152 -5.66 -14.66 5.17
N TRP A 153 -6.96 -14.33 5.18
CA TRP A 153 -7.90 -14.77 6.21
C TRP A 153 -7.87 -16.28 6.40
N LEU A 154 -8.08 -17.05 5.32
CA LEU A 154 -8.11 -18.52 5.37
C LEU A 154 -6.79 -19.09 5.87
N ARG A 155 -5.65 -18.55 5.44
CA ARG A 155 -4.32 -18.98 5.92
C ARG A 155 -4.19 -18.77 7.42
N CYS A 156 -4.63 -17.63 7.94
CA CYS A 156 -4.63 -17.35 9.38
C CYS A 156 -5.57 -18.27 10.17
N MET A 157 -6.70 -18.66 9.56
CA MET A 157 -7.68 -19.60 10.13
C MET A 157 -7.37 -21.07 9.85
N ARG A 158 -6.14 -21.40 9.40
CA ARG A 158 -5.69 -22.78 9.09
C ARG A 158 -6.57 -23.51 8.07
N GLY A 159 -7.16 -22.78 7.13
CA GLY A 159 -8.05 -23.31 6.10
C GLY A 159 -9.50 -23.50 6.55
N ASN A 160 -9.84 -23.16 7.79
CA ASN A 160 -11.23 -23.20 8.26
C ASN A 160 -12.01 -22.02 7.66
N ALA A 161 -12.74 -22.30 6.59
CA ALA A 161 -13.63 -21.34 5.96
C ALA A 161 -14.94 -21.20 6.77
N PRO A 162 -15.51 -19.99 6.85
CA PRO A 162 -16.85 -19.81 7.39
C PRO A 162 -17.87 -20.55 6.53
N LYS A 163 -18.98 -21.01 7.14
CA LYS A 163 -20.10 -21.65 6.44
C LYS A 163 -20.94 -20.62 5.68
N GLY A 164 -20.95 -19.37 6.13
CA GLY A 164 -21.63 -18.27 5.46
C GLY A 164 -20.92 -16.94 5.65
N ILE A 165 -20.94 -16.11 4.60
CA ILE A 165 -20.47 -14.72 4.65
C ILE A 165 -21.65 -13.83 4.29
N LEU A 166 -21.95 -12.88 5.18
CA LEU A 166 -22.88 -11.80 4.95
C LEU A 166 -22.07 -10.58 4.51
N THR A 167 -22.55 -9.85 3.51
CA THR A 167 -21.93 -8.59 3.07
C THR A 167 -22.94 -7.47 3.20
N ILE A 168 -22.63 -6.46 3.99
CA ILE A 168 -23.43 -5.25 4.16
C ILE A 168 -22.81 -4.18 3.24
N ASN A 169 -23.31 -4.13 2.01
CA ASN A 169 -23.04 -2.99 1.15
C ASN A 169 -23.88 -1.80 1.65
N ALA A 170 -23.27 -0.90 2.41
CA ALA A 170 -23.84 0.42 2.62
C ALA A 170 -23.62 1.23 1.33
N HIS A 171 -24.69 1.40 0.56
CA HIS A 171 -24.73 2.28 -0.62
C HIS A 171 -24.49 3.74 -0.26
#